data_AF-A0A166JQI1-F1
#
_entry.id   AF-A0A166JQI1-F1
#
_cell.length_a   1.000
_cell.length_b   1.000
_cell.length_c   1.000
_cell.angle_alpha   90.00
_cell.angle_beta   90.00
_cell.angle_gamma   90.00
#
_symmetry.space_group_name_H-M   'P 1'
#
loop_
_entity.id
_entity.type
_entity.pdbx_description
1 polymer ?
#
loop_
_entity_poly.entity_id
_entity_poly.type
_entity_poly.pdbx_seq_one_letter_code
_entity_poly.pdbx_strand_id
1 'polypeptide(L)'
;PQTSQVTEIRDIINGVELVLADVERYNNHVQHILDQLCLRRAKLAAFAFEHKSFVAPIRSLPNELLSEIFEWSCTPLHHDHDFPVTLVLVSRRWKAIALATPAIW
;
A
#
# COMPACT_ATOMS: atom_id res chain seq x y z
N PRO A 1 -50.74 29.16 -27.25
CA PRO A 1 -50.22 29.38 -25.88
C PRO A 1 -49.45 28.17 -25.32
N GLN A 2 -50.04 26.96 -25.30
CA GLN A 2 -49.43 25.76 -24.72
C GLN A 2 -48.17 25.26 -25.48
N THR A 3 -48.15 25.39 -26.81
CA THR A 3 -46.99 25.03 -27.65
C THR A 3 -45.74 25.89 -27.40
N SER A 4 -45.92 27.15 -26.98
CA SER A 4 -44.79 28.04 -26.65
C SER A 4 -44.09 27.61 -25.36
N GLN A 5 -44.86 27.24 -24.34
CA GLN A 5 -44.32 26.80 -23.05
C GLN A 5 -43.59 25.45 -23.14
N VAL A 6 -44.09 24.53 -23.96
CA VAL A 6 -43.42 23.23 -24.20
C VAL A 6 -42.07 23.42 -24.89
N THR A 7 -41.96 24.41 -25.77
CA THR A 7 -40.70 24.69 -26.50
C THR A 7 -39.66 25.29 -25.56
N GLU A 8 -40.07 26.26 -24.74
CA GLU A 8 -39.20 26.91 -23.74
C GLU A 8 -38.64 25.91 -22.71
N ILE A 9 -39.48 24.99 -22.22
CA ILE A 9 -39.04 23.92 -21.31
C ILE A 9 -38.03 22.99 -21.99
N ARG A 10 -38.25 22.63 -23.27
CA ARG A 10 -37.32 21.78 -24.03
C ARG A 10 -35.97 22.44 -24.20
N ASP A 11 -35.94 23.73 -24.48
CA ASP A 11 -34.69 24.48 -24.64
C ASP A 11 -33.89 24.56 -23.33
N ILE A 12 -34.59 24.72 -22.20
CA ILE A 12 -33.97 24.67 -20.86
C ILE A 12 -33.38 23.28 -20.59
N ILE A 13 -34.14 22.20 -20.88
CA ILE A 13 -33.66 20.82 -20.69
C ILE A 13 -32.40 20.57 -21.53
N ASN A 14 -32.42 20.95 -22.81
CA ASN A 14 -31.26 20.82 -23.70
C ASN A 14 -30.05 21.59 -23.14
N GLY A 15 -30.27 22.80 -22.62
CA GLY A 15 -29.21 23.59 -21.97
C GLY A 15 -28.62 22.89 -20.74
N VAL A 16 -29.46 22.31 -19.89
CA VAL A 16 -29.03 21.55 -18.70
C VAL A 16 -28.25 20.31 -19.10
N GLU A 17 -28.72 19.56 -20.10
CA GLU A 17 -28.03 18.36 -20.61
C GLU A 17 -26.63 18.68 -21.14
N LEU A 18 -26.47 19.82 -21.83
CA LEU A 18 -25.16 20.27 -22.31
C LEU A 18 -24.20 20.58 -21.15
N VAL A 19 -24.67 21.28 -20.11
CA VAL A 19 -23.85 21.60 -18.93
C VAL A 19 -23.49 20.32 -18.16
N LEU A 20 -24.44 19.39 -18.03
CA LEU A 20 -24.20 18.11 -17.37
C LEU A 20 -23.14 17.28 -18.10
N ALA A 21 -23.20 17.24 -19.44
CA ALA A 21 -22.19 16.55 -20.26
C ALA A 21 -20.78 17.15 -20.09
N ASP A 22 -20.68 18.48 -19.91
CA ASP A 22 -19.40 19.16 -19.66
C ASP A 22 -18.85 18.80 -18.26
N VAL A 23 -19.69 18.83 -17.24
CA VAL A 23 -19.31 18.41 -15.87
C VAL A 23 -18.86 16.94 -15.84
N GLU A 24 -19.57 16.05 -16.53
CA GLU A 24 -19.16 14.64 -16.65
C GLU A 24 -17.81 14.50 -17.35
N ARG A 25 -17.55 15.28 -18.41
CA ARG A 25 -16.25 15.31 -19.07
C ARG A 25 -15.13 15.73 -18.11
N TYR A 26 -15.34 16.79 -17.32
CA TYR A 26 -14.35 17.21 -16.32
C TYR A 26 -14.14 16.17 -15.24
N ASN A 27 -15.21 15.55 -14.73
CA ASN A 27 -15.11 14.46 -13.76
C ASN A 27 -14.28 13.30 -14.30
N ASN A 28 -14.58 12.85 -15.53
CA ASN A 28 -13.83 11.77 -16.17
C ASN A 28 -12.35 12.12 -16.35
N HIS A 29 -12.05 13.38 -16.70
CA HIS A 29 -10.67 13.84 -16.84
C HIS A 29 -9.91 13.84 -15.50
N VAL A 30 -10.52 14.40 -14.45
CA VAL A 30 -9.93 14.43 -13.11
C VAL A 30 -9.74 13.01 -12.58
N GLN A 31 -10.72 12.13 -12.76
CA GLN A 31 -10.63 10.73 -12.36
C GLN A 31 -9.45 10.04 -13.06
N HIS A 32 -9.28 10.26 -14.36
CA HIS A 32 -8.13 9.70 -15.10
C HIS A 32 -6.78 10.18 -14.53
N ILE A 33 -6.67 11.47 -14.18
CA ILE A 33 -5.45 12.01 -13.55
C ILE A 33 -5.21 11.36 -12.19
N LEU A 34 -6.24 11.21 -11.36
CA LEU A 34 -6.14 10.54 -10.06
C LEU A 34 -5.65 9.10 -10.21
N ASP A 35 -6.19 8.35 -11.17
CA ASP A 35 -5.78 6.97 -11.43
C ASP A 35 -4.29 6.89 -11.82
N GLN A 36 -3.83 7.80 -12.69
CA GLN A 36 -2.42 7.89 -13.08
C GLN A 36 -1.52 8.22 -11.89
N LEU A 37 -1.92 9.17 -11.03
CA LEU A 37 -1.16 9.53 -9.84
C LEU A 37 -1.11 8.39 -8.82
N CYS A 38 -2.22 7.68 -8.62
CA CYS A 38 -2.29 6.49 -7.78
C CYS A 38 -1.34 5.41 -8.26
N LEU A 39 -1.32 5.13 -9.57
CA LEU A 39 -0.41 4.16 -10.17
C LEU A 39 1.06 4.57 -9.99
N ARG A 40 1.40 5.84 -10.24
CA ARG A 40 2.77 6.36 -10.04
C ARG A 40 3.20 6.28 -8.59
N ARG A 41 2.33 6.66 -7.65
CA ARG A 41 2.58 6.56 -6.21
C ARG A 41 2.85 5.11 -5.81
N ALA A 42 2.03 4.16 -6.27
CA ALA A 42 2.21 2.74 -5.96
C ALA A 42 3.57 2.22 -6.46
N LYS A 43 3.96 2.56 -7.69
CA LYS A 43 5.27 2.19 -8.25
C LYS A 43 6.44 2.76 -7.44
N LEU A 44 6.38 4.04 -7.09
CA LEU A 44 7.43 4.69 -6.29
C LEU A 44 7.50 4.14 -4.87
N ALA A 45 6.36 3.85 -4.25
CA ALA A 45 6.30 3.25 -2.92
C ALA A 45 6.91 1.85 -2.92
N ALA A 46 6.60 1.02 -3.92
CA ALA A 46 7.19 -0.30 -4.09
C ALA A 46 8.71 -0.21 -4.27
N PHE A 47 9.18 0.67 -5.17
CA PHE A 47 10.61 0.91 -5.39
C PHE A 47 11.31 1.33 -4.09
N ALA A 48 10.76 2.32 -3.37
CA ALA A 48 11.33 2.80 -2.13
C ALA A 48 11.36 1.71 -1.04
N PHE A 49 10.30 0.90 -0.93
CA PHE A 49 10.25 -0.21 0.03
C PHE A 49 11.33 -1.25 -0.24
N GLU A 50 11.47 -1.68 -1.49
CA GLU A 50 12.49 -2.64 -1.91
C GLU A 50 13.90 -2.13 -1.61
N HIS A 51 14.18 -0.87 -1.97
CA HIS A 51 15.50 -0.25 -1.78
C HIS A 51 15.82 0.06 -0.32
N LYS A 52 14.84 0.52 0.46
CA LYS A 52 14.99 0.71 1.91
C LYS A 52 15.34 -0.60 2.61
N SER A 53 14.84 -1.72 2.11
CA SER A 53 15.21 -3.02 2.67
C SER A 53 16.72 -3.24 2.55
N PHE A 54 17.34 -2.99 1.39
CA PHE A 54 18.78 -3.22 1.20
C PHE A 54 19.68 -2.39 2.12
N VAL A 55 19.28 -1.16 2.44
CA VAL A 55 20.04 -0.26 3.33
C VAL A 55 19.57 -0.29 4.79
N ALA A 56 18.64 -1.18 5.14
CA ALA A 56 18.14 -1.27 6.50
C ALA A 56 19.27 -1.66 7.47
N PRO A 57 19.48 -0.94 8.59
CA PRO A 57 20.57 -1.21 9.53
C PRO A 57 20.60 -2.65 10.06
N ILE A 58 19.43 -3.29 10.15
CA ILE A 58 19.30 -4.68 10.58
C ILE A 58 20.03 -5.68 9.65
N ARG A 59 20.23 -5.33 8.36
CA ARG A 59 21.01 -6.14 7.42
C ARG A 59 22.52 -6.05 7.65
N SER A 60 23.01 -5.01 8.31
CA SER A 60 24.43 -4.84 8.65
C SER A 60 24.78 -5.31 10.06
N LEU A 61 23.80 -5.71 10.87
CA LEU A 61 24.09 -6.27 12.19
C LEU A 61 24.97 -7.52 12.06
N PRO A 62 25.87 -7.79 13.01
CA PRO A 62 26.50 -9.10 13.17
C PRO A 62 25.46 -10.19 13.46
N ASN A 63 25.81 -11.45 13.22
CA ASN A 63 24.88 -12.57 13.46
C ASN A 63 24.59 -12.75 14.96
N GLU A 64 25.57 -12.45 15.79
CA GLU A 64 25.52 -12.56 17.25
C GLU A 64 24.46 -11.60 17.82
N LEU A 65 24.52 -10.33 17.42
CA LEU A 65 23.53 -9.33 17.84
C LEU A 65 22.13 -9.66 17.33
N LEU A 66 22.02 -10.21 16.12
CA LEU A 66 20.72 -10.61 15.57
C LEU A 66 20.14 -11.83 16.30
N SER A 67 20.98 -12.79 16.71
CA SER A 67 20.59 -13.92 17.56
C SER A 67 20.11 -13.44 18.92
N GLU A 68 20.85 -12.53 19.55
CA GLU A 68 20.47 -11.94 20.83
C GLU A 68 19.09 -11.28 20.74
N ILE A 69 18.84 -10.47 19.70
CA ILE A 69 17.51 -9.86 19.45
C ILE A 69 16.41 -10.92 19.36
N PHE A 70 16.65 -12.05 18.69
CA PHE A 70 15.68 -13.13 18.58
C PHE A 70 15.36 -13.74 19.95
N GLU A 71 16.39 -14.00 20.76
CA GLU A 71 16.24 -14.54 22.13
C GLU A 71 15.43 -13.61 23.03
N TRP A 72 15.68 -12.30 22.98
CA TRP A 72 14.87 -11.32 23.71
C TRP A 72 13.41 -11.27 23.24
N SER A 73 13.20 -11.42 21.93
CA SER A 73 11.88 -11.30 21.32
C SER A 73 11.00 -12.54 21.53
N CYS A 74 11.62 -13.73 21.64
CA CYS A 74 10.93 -15.01 21.88
C CYS A 74 10.73 -15.33 23.37
N THR A 75 10.95 -14.38 24.27
CA THR A 75 10.83 -14.63 25.71
C THR A 75 9.39 -14.99 26.11
N PRO A 76 9.18 -15.81 27.16
CA PRO A 76 7.85 -16.27 27.57
C PRO A 76 6.89 -15.13 28.00
N LEU A 77 7.39 -13.92 28.22
CA LEU A 77 6.53 -12.74 28.44
C LEU A 77 5.79 -12.29 27.16
N HIS A 78 6.24 -12.76 25.99
CA HIS A 78 5.75 -12.43 24.66
C HIS A 78 5.34 -13.71 23.91
N HIS A 79 4.43 -14.49 24.52
CA HIS A 79 3.89 -15.78 24.06
C HIS A 79 3.16 -15.74 22.70
N ASP A 80 3.84 -15.35 21.63
CA ASP A 80 3.49 -15.79 20.28
C ASP A 80 4.35 -17.02 19.96
N HIS A 81 3.81 -18.21 20.20
CA HIS A 81 4.47 -19.48 19.88
C HIS A 81 4.85 -19.60 18.39
N ASP A 82 4.25 -18.77 17.53
CA ASP A 82 4.52 -18.71 16.10
C ASP A 82 5.63 -17.70 15.72
N PHE A 83 6.14 -16.92 16.68
CA PHE A 83 7.15 -15.89 16.40
C PHE A 83 8.47 -16.47 15.87
N PRO A 84 9.04 -17.56 16.43
CA PRO A 84 10.24 -18.19 15.86
C PRO A 84 10.05 -18.67 14.42
N VAL A 85 8.85 -19.17 14.10
CA VAL A 85 8.47 -19.57 12.74
C VAL A 85 8.42 -18.36 11.82
N THR A 86 7.90 -17.23 12.31
CA THR A 86 7.83 -15.97 11.56
C THR A 86 9.22 -15.44 11.21
N LEU A 87 10.18 -15.51 12.13
CA LEU A 87 11.58 -15.11 11.89
C LEU A 87 12.20 -15.88 10.72
N VAL A 88 11.92 -17.18 10.62
CA VAL A 88 12.41 -18.06 9.55
C VAL A 88 11.87 -17.66 8.16
N LEU A 89 10.73 -16.97 8.10
CA LEU A 89 10.11 -16.54 6.83
C LEU A 89 10.64 -15.19 6.32
N VAL A 90 11.36 -14.42 7.14
CA VAL A 90 11.82 -13.06 6.77
C VAL A 90 12.87 -13.07 5.67
N SER A 91 13.92 -13.89 5.82
CA SER A 91 15.00 -14.01 4.83
C SER A 91 15.82 -15.27 5.03
N ARG A 92 16.62 -15.65 4.02
CA ARG A 92 17.55 -16.79 4.13
C ARG A 92 18.54 -16.62 5.30
N ARG A 93 19.00 -15.40 5.54
CA ARG A 93 19.92 -15.09 6.64
C ARG A 93 19.24 -15.27 8.00
N TRP A 94 18.03 -14.73 8.16
CA TRP A 94 17.27 -14.86 9.40
C TRP A 94 16.93 -16.31 9.70
N LYS A 95 16.53 -17.08 8.67
CA LYS A 95 16.35 -18.53 8.78
C LYS A 95 17.59 -19.25 9.28
N ALA A 96 18.75 -18.97 8.71
CA ALA A 96 20.00 -19.62 9.10
C ALA A 96 20.35 -19.33 10.57
N ILE A 97 20.19 -18.08 11.00
CA ILE A 97 20.46 -17.66 12.39
C ILE A 97 19.43 -18.26 13.34
N ALA A 98 18.14 -18.15 13.05
CA ALA A 98 17.07 -18.70 13.89
C ALA A 98 17.22 -20.22 14.11
N LEU A 99 17.58 -20.97 13.07
CA LEU A 99 17.85 -22.41 13.20
C LEU A 99 19.15 -22.71 13.96
N ALA A 100 20.10 -21.78 13.99
CA ALA A 100 21.34 -21.88 14.74
C ALA A 100 21.23 -21.38 16.19
N THR A 101 20.07 -20.85 16.59
CA THR A 101 19.80 -20.33 17.94
C THR A 101 18.77 -21.24 18.64
N PRO A 102 19.18 -22.27 19.40
CA PRO A 102 18.23 -23.20 20.02
C PRO A 102 17.30 -22.58 21.06
N ALA A 103 17.71 -21.46 21.68
CA ALA A 103 17.00 -20.84 22.80
C ALA A 103 15.66 -20.19 22.42
N ILE A 104 15.37 -20.02 21.13
CA ILE A 104 14.13 -19.40 20.65
C ILE A 104 13.02 -20.40 20.28
N TRP A 105 13.31 -21.71 20.31
CA TRP A 105 12.36 -22.78 19.99
C TRP A 105 11.82 -23.41 21.27
#